data_AF-A0A927AZ67-F1
#
_entry.id   AF-A0A927AZ67-F1
#
_cell.length_a   1.000
_cell.length_b   1.000
_cell.length_c   1.000
_cell.angle_alpha   90.00
_cell.angle_beta   90.00
_cell.angle_gamma   90.00
#
_symmetry.space_group_name_H-M   'P 1'
#
loop_
_entity.id
_entity.type
_entity.pdbx_description
1 polymer ?
#
loop_
_entity_poly.entity_id
_entity_poly.type
_entity_poly.pdbx_seq_one_letter_code
_entity_poly.pdbx_strand_id
1 'polypeptide(L)'
;MRPNLKSFCTGLLSVTLLMSCGETKEEKKNDDEDESVSAVGAVGALKDIATRAGEMQKNGPVETVNFRSLKELLPADVDGLARKEATGEKNGAAGFTVSTATGNYANDDNSETIEVSLVDGGGSVVMMGLAAWSMIEVDKETKNGYEKTSTMGENKSYEKYDNTDESGEIALLVNKRFIVTVKGKGVSMDKLKEALKAVDLDKLAALK
;
A
#
# COMPACT_ATOMS: atom_id res chain seq x y z
N MET A 1 -26.62 35.09 35.53
CA MET A 1 -26.32 36.18 36.48
C MET A 1 -24.82 36.12 36.80
N ARG A 2 -23.99 36.91 36.09
CA ARG A 2 -22.65 37.34 36.56
C ARG A 2 -22.90 38.43 37.64
N PRO A 3 -22.01 38.76 38.60
CA PRO A 3 -20.55 39.00 38.39
C PRO A 3 -19.70 38.67 39.66
N ASN A 4 -18.42 39.00 39.90
CA ASN A 4 -17.54 40.08 39.45
C ASN A 4 -16.07 39.71 39.75
N LEU A 5 -15.22 39.88 38.74
CA LEU A 5 -13.75 39.80 38.77
C LEU A 5 -13.21 41.19 39.14
N LYS A 6 -12.43 41.30 40.22
CA LYS A 6 -11.76 42.55 40.60
C LYS A 6 -10.38 42.64 39.95
N SER A 7 -10.33 43.48 38.92
CA SER A 7 -9.34 44.53 38.64
C SER A 7 -7.99 44.47 39.38
N PHE A 8 -6.88 44.44 38.63
CA PHE A 8 -5.74 45.30 38.99
C PHE A 8 -4.98 45.83 37.76
N CYS A 9 -4.54 47.06 37.95
CA CYS A 9 -4.10 48.08 37.01
C CYS A 9 -2.78 47.78 36.25
N THR A 10 -2.79 48.15 34.96
CA THR A 10 -1.90 49.13 34.29
C THR A 10 -0.43 49.23 34.69
N GLY A 11 0.46 49.12 33.69
CA GLY A 11 1.86 49.56 33.77
C GLY A 11 2.55 49.53 32.39
N LEU A 12 2.51 50.66 31.69
CA LEU A 12 3.17 50.98 30.43
C LEU A 12 4.59 51.51 30.72
N LEU A 13 5.66 51.02 30.08
CA LEU A 13 6.77 51.86 29.58
C LEU A 13 7.84 51.05 28.80
N SER A 14 8.12 51.50 27.58
CA SER A 14 9.19 51.05 26.70
C SER A 14 10.57 51.55 27.14
N VAL A 15 11.63 50.76 26.92
CA VAL A 15 13.00 51.25 26.72
C VAL A 15 13.66 50.40 25.62
N THR A 16 14.21 51.08 24.62
CA THR A 16 14.96 50.54 23.48
C THR A 16 16.46 50.90 23.58
N LEU A 17 17.29 50.19 22.79
CA LEU A 17 18.71 50.44 22.38
C LEU A 17 19.78 50.07 23.44
N LEU A 18 20.98 49.49 23.15
CA LEU A 18 21.79 49.26 21.95
C LEU A 18 23.01 48.32 22.25
N MET A 19 23.58 47.73 21.19
CA MET A 19 25.00 47.32 20.94
C MET A 19 25.65 46.21 21.77
N SER A 20 26.22 45.18 21.11
CA SER A 20 27.67 44.84 21.18
C SER A 20 28.06 43.59 20.37
N CYS A 21 29.11 43.76 19.55
CA CYS A 21 30.13 42.84 19.01
C CYS A 21 29.79 41.61 18.16
N GLY A 22 30.51 41.52 17.03
CA GLY A 22 30.58 40.37 16.13
C GLY A 22 31.82 39.48 16.31
N GLU A 23 32.02 38.68 15.26
CA GLU A 23 33.03 37.65 14.95
C GLU A 23 32.73 36.17 15.30
N THR A 24 32.22 35.49 14.26
CA THR A 24 32.73 34.25 13.62
C THR A 24 32.93 32.99 14.47
N LYS A 25 31.99 32.05 14.31
CA LYS A 25 32.30 30.63 14.11
C LYS A 25 31.37 30.05 13.04
N GLU A 26 32.00 29.47 12.02
CA GLU A 26 31.38 28.65 10.99
C GLU A 26 30.65 27.47 11.63
N GLU A 27 29.35 27.35 11.40
CA GLU A 27 28.65 26.06 11.52
C GLU A 27 28.38 25.55 10.11
N LYS A 28 29.05 24.44 9.79
CA LYS A 28 28.84 23.68 8.57
C LYS A 28 27.39 23.20 8.51
N LYS A 29 26.66 23.77 7.56
CA LYS A 29 25.49 23.16 6.92
C LYS A 29 25.95 21.84 6.31
N ASN A 30 25.58 20.72 6.92
CA ASN A 30 25.43 19.47 6.19
C ASN A 30 23.96 19.38 5.83
N ASP A 31 23.67 19.76 4.59
CA ASP A 31 22.40 19.51 3.92
C ASP A 31 22.38 18.01 3.58
N ASP A 32 21.81 17.19 4.46
CA ASP A 32 21.25 15.88 4.09
C ASP A 32 19.74 16.08 3.90
N GLU A 33 19.39 16.68 2.77
CA GLU A 33 18.04 16.68 2.21
C GLU A 33 17.77 15.30 1.61
N ASP A 34 17.19 14.38 2.38
CA ASP A 34 16.35 13.32 1.79
C ASP A 34 15.38 12.79 2.86
N GLU A 35 14.18 13.35 2.89
CA GLU A 35 12.93 12.72 3.33
C GLU A 35 11.80 13.77 3.33
N SER A 36 11.50 14.35 2.17
CA SER A 36 10.17 14.89 1.96
C SER A 36 9.30 13.76 1.42
N VAL A 37 8.69 12.99 2.30
CA VAL A 37 7.38 12.39 1.98
C VAL A 37 6.55 13.53 1.41
N SER A 38 6.24 13.48 0.11
CA SER A 38 5.66 14.64 -0.55
C SER A 38 4.38 15.02 0.19
N ALA A 39 4.34 16.23 0.77
CA ALA A 39 3.21 16.68 1.57
C ALA A 39 1.89 16.60 0.78
N VAL A 40 1.98 16.63 -0.55
CA VAL A 40 0.88 16.43 -1.50
C VAL A 40 0.34 15.00 -1.50
N GLY A 41 1.21 13.98 -1.50
CA GLY A 41 0.82 12.57 -1.43
C GLY A 41 0.13 12.23 -0.11
N ALA A 42 0.68 12.72 1.01
CA ALA A 42 0.10 12.54 2.33
C ALA A 42 -1.30 13.18 2.47
N VAL A 43 -1.50 14.38 1.93
CA VAL A 43 -2.82 15.06 1.94
C VAL A 43 -3.84 14.30 1.07
N GLY A 44 -3.43 13.79 -0.09
CA GLY A 44 -4.29 12.97 -0.95
C GLY A 44 -4.74 11.68 -0.27
N ALA A 45 -3.81 10.95 0.37
CA ALA A 45 -4.12 9.75 1.12
C ALA A 45 -5.09 10.02 2.28
N LEU A 46 -4.87 11.10 3.06
CA LEU A 46 -5.77 11.50 4.14
C LEU A 46 -7.20 11.82 3.65
N LYS A 47 -7.33 12.46 2.50
CA LYS A 47 -8.63 12.73 1.88
C LYS A 47 -9.34 11.44 1.46
N ASP A 48 -8.64 10.52 0.80
CA ASP A 48 -9.21 9.24 0.38
C ASP A 48 -9.65 8.39 1.61
N ILE A 49 -8.86 8.42 2.69
CA ILE A 49 -9.23 7.80 3.98
C ILE A 49 -10.52 8.42 4.52
N ALA A 50 -10.60 9.76 4.58
CA ALA A 50 -11.77 10.46 5.12
C ALA A 50 -13.04 10.19 4.29
N THR A 51 -12.93 10.17 2.96
CA THR A 51 -14.05 9.84 2.06
C THR A 51 -14.57 8.43 2.32
N ARG A 52 -13.69 7.42 2.37
CA ARG A 52 -14.12 6.03 2.64
C ARG A 52 -14.70 5.85 4.02
N ALA A 53 -14.13 6.50 5.04
CA ALA A 53 -14.69 6.47 6.38
C ALA A 53 -16.11 7.05 6.41
N GLY A 54 -16.35 8.16 5.70
CA GLY A 54 -17.68 8.74 5.55
C GLY A 54 -18.66 7.84 4.78
N GLU A 55 -18.21 7.20 3.70
CA GLU A 55 -19.01 6.23 2.93
C GLU A 55 -19.38 5.00 3.77
N MET A 56 -18.42 4.47 4.54
CA MET A 56 -18.65 3.34 5.45
C MET A 56 -19.61 3.71 6.58
N GLN A 57 -19.51 4.92 7.14
CA GLN A 57 -20.46 5.39 8.15
C GLN A 57 -21.88 5.52 7.59
N LYS A 58 -22.01 5.93 6.32
CA LYS A 58 -23.30 6.13 5.66
C LYS A 58 -23.93 4.81 5.17
N ASN A 59 -23.14 3.93 4.57
CA ASN A 59 -23.62 2.78 3.82
C ASN A 59 -23.34 1.43 4.52
N GLY A 60 -22.59 1.43 5.63
CA GLY A 60 -22.10 0.21 6.28
C GLY A 60 -20.88 -0.39 5.56
N PRO A 61 -20.36 -1.53 6.06
CA PRO A 61 -19.29 -2.27 5.38
C PRO A 61 -19.74 -2.73 3.99
N VAL A 62 -18.88 -2.60 2.98
CA VAL A 62 -19.16 -3.18 1.67
C VAL A 62 -18.97 -4.68 1.76
N GLU A 63 -19.94 -5.45 1.25
CA GLU A 63 -19.83 -6.89 1.22
C GLU A 63 -18.69 -7.33 0.28
N THR A 64 -17.91 -8.31 0.72
CA THR A 64 -16.88 -8.91 -0.13
C THR A 64 -17.50 -9.73 -1.26
N VAL A 65 -16.88 -9.71 -2.43
CA VAL A 65 -17.17 -10.68 -3.50
C VAL A 65 -17.05 -12.11 -2.96
N ASN A 66 -17.75 -13.05 -3.58
CA ASN A 66 -17.59 -14.46 -3.23
C ASN A 66 -16.24 -14.97 -3.74
N PHE A 67 -15.49 -15.68 -2.88
CA PHE A 67 -14.18 -16.22 -3.27
C PHE A 67 -14.23 -17.15 -4.48
N ARG A 68 -15.37 -17.76 -4.79
CA ARG A 68 -15.51 -18.61 -5.98
C ARG A 68 -15.35 -17.77 -7.25
N SER A 69 -15.90 -16.55 -7.27
CA SER A 69 -15.72 -15.60 -8.37
C SER A 69 -14.27 -15.12 -8.49
N LEU A 70 -13.56 -14.93 -7.37
CA LEU A 70 -12.12 -14.64 -7.40
C LEU A 70 -11.33 -15.85 -7.95
N LYS A 71 -11.65 -17.05 -7.48
CA LYS A 71 -10.99 -18.30 -7.88
C LYS A 71 -11.12 -18.57 -9.38
N GLU A 72 -12.23 -18.19 -10.00
CA GLU A 72 -12.43 -18.26 -11.45
C GLU A 72 -11.48 -17.35 -12.26
N LEU A 73 -10.88 -16.34 -11.63
CA LEU A 73 -9.92 -15.44 -12.26
C LEU A 73 -8.47 -15.91 -12.11
N LEU A 74 -8.23 -16.98 -11.34
CA LEU A 74 -6.91 -17.61 -11.30
C LEU A 74 -6.67 -18.34 -12.63
N PRO A 75 -5.62 -17.99 -13.40
CA PRO A 75 -5.35 -18.63 -14.68
C PRO A 75 -4.98 -20.12 -14.53
N ALA A 76 -5.02 -20.87 -15.63
CA ALA A 76 -4.60 -22.27 -15.64
C ALA A 76 -3.06 -22.43 -15.74
N ASP A 77 -2.38 -21.40 -16.26
CA ASP A 77 -0.94 -21.32 -16.47
C ASP A 77 -0.49 -19.87 -16.25
N VAL A 78 0.71 -19.68 -15.73
CA VAL A 78 1.36 -18.38 -15.64
C VAL A 78 2.80 -18.49 -16.14
N ASP A 79 3.09 -17.85 -17.28
CA ASP A 79 4.42 -17.84 -17.91
C ASP A 79 5.07 -19.24 -18.01
N GLY A 80 4.29 -20.23 -18.45
CA GLY A 80 4.72 -21.62 -18.60
C GLY A 80 4.71 -22.47 -17.33
N LEU A 81 4.26 -21.91 -16.20
CA LEU A 81 4.04 -22.66 -14.96
C LEU A 81 2.58 -23.07 -14.84
N ALA A 82 2.30 -24.37 -14.97
CA ALA A 82 0.97 -24.92 -14.81
C ALA A 82 0.46 -24.78 -13.36
N ARG A 83 -0.82 -24.42 -13.20
CA ARG A 83 -1.46 -24.36 -11.89
C ARG A 83 -1.56 -25.75 -11.27
N LYS A 84 -0.96 -25.92 -10.10
CA LYS A 84 -1.00 -27.15 -9.29
C LYS A 84 -2.19 -27.17 -8.35
N GLU A 85 -2.55 -26.01 -7.80
CA GLU A 85 -3.67 -25.89 -6.86
C GLU A 85 -4.40 -24.57 -7.04
N ALA A 86 -5.70 -24.57 -6.74
CA ALA A 86 -6.48 -23.36 -6.55
C ALA A 86 -7.35 -23.53 -5.31
N THR A 87 -7.19 -22.63 -4.35
CA THR A 87 -7.98 -22.59 -3.11
C THR A 87 -8.74 -21.26 -3.02
N GLY A 88 -9.67 -21.19 -2.09
CA GLY A 88 -10.30 -19.93 -1.74
C GLY A 88 -11.12 -20.07 -0.48
N GLU A 89 -11.31 -18.94 0.17
CA GLU A 89 -11.94 -18.87 1.48
C GLU A 89 -12.57 -17.50 1.73
N LYS A 90 -13.48 -17.45 2.70
CA LYS A 90 -14.08 -16.23 3.22
C LYS A 90 -13.95 -16.27 4.73
N ASN A 91 -13.18 -15.36 5.29
CA ASN A 91 -12.90 -15.26 6.72
C ASN A 91 -13.40 -13.92 7.25
N GLY A 92 -13.97 -13.90 8.45
CA GLY A 92 -14.51 -12.67 9.03
C GLY A 92 -14.40 -12.61 10.54
N ALA A 93 -14.15 -11.41 11.06
CA ALA A 93 -14.04 -11.11 12.48
C ALA A 93 -14.41 -9.64 12.73
N ALA A 94 -14.97 -9.34 13.90
CA ALA A 94 -15.30 -7.98 14.33
C ALA A 94 -16.11 -7.16 13.30
N GLY A 95 -17.02 -7.81 12.56
CA GLY A 95 -17.85 -7.15 11.53
C GLY A 95 -17.16 -6.91 10.19
N PHE A 96 -15.90 -7.33 10.03
CA PHE A 96 -15.17 -7.31 8.77
C PHE A 96 -15.14 -8.69 8.14
N THR A 97 -15.07 -8.72 6.82
CA THR A 97 -14.88 -9.94 6.05
C THR A 97 -13.78 -9.73 5.01
N VAL A 98 -13.01 -10.78 4.77
CA VAL A 98 -12.02 -10.86 3.70
C VAL A 98 -12.33 -12.12 2.89
N SER A 99 -12.39 -11.95 1.58
CA SER A 99 -12.52 -13.05 0.63
C SER A 99 -11.22 -13.18 -0.14
N THR A 100 -10.68 -14.40 -0.20
CA THR A 100 -9.38 -14.68 -0.83
C THR A 100 -9.49 -15.85 -1.78
N ALA A 101 -8.80 -15.78 -2.92
CA ALA A 101 -8.50 -16.94 -3.75
C ALA A 101 -7.00 -17.01 -4.05
N THR A 102 -6.42 -18.21 -3.94
CA THR A 102 -4.99 -18.44 -4.15
C THR A 102 -4.78 -19.51 -5.20
N GLY A 103 -3.88 -19.26 -6.14
CA GLY A 103 -3.40 -20.25 -7.11
C GLY A 103 -1.91 -20.51 -6.90
N ASN A 104 -1.54 -21.78 -6.83
CA ASN A 104 -0.14 -22.23 -6.75
C ASN A 104 0.30 -22.81 -8.09
N TYR A 105 1.43 -22.35 -8.61
CA TYR A 105 1.97 -22.69 -9.93
C TYR A 105 3.42 -23.13 -9.77
N ALA A 106 3.83 -24.16 -10.52
CA ALA A 106 5.19 -24.66 -10.46
C ALA A 106 5.56 -25.39 -11.75
N ASN A 107 6.86 -25.46 -12.04
CA ASN A 107 7.40 -26.37 -13.04
C ASN A 107 7.45 -27.80 -12.46
N ASP A 108 7.91 -28.76 -13.26
CA ASP A 108 7.83 -30.18 -12.89
C ASP A 108 8.76 -30.58 -11.75
N ASP A 109 9.92 -29.92 -11.61
CA ASP A 109 10.89 -30.17 -10.54
C ASP A 109 10.74 -29.22 -9.34
N ASN A 110 9.79 -28.28 -9.39
CA ASN A 110 9.54 -27.23 -8.40
C ASN A 110 10.72 -26.27 -8.16
N SER A 111 11.66 -26.17 -9.11
CA SER A 111 12.71 -25.14 -9.05
C SER A 111 12.17 -23.73 -9.28
N GLU A 112 11.06 -23.60 -10.02
CA GLU A 112 10.33 -22.35 -10.21
C GLU A 112 8.94 -22.48 -9.60
N THR A 113 8.58 -21.55 -8.71
CA THR A 113 7.25 -21.52 -8.09
C THR A 113 6.67 -20.11 -8.09
N ILE A 114 5.37 -20.02 -8.31
CA ILE A 114 4.59 -18.79 -8.23
C ILE A 114 3.32 -19.03 -7.43
N GLU A 115 3.00 -18.10 -6.53
CA GLU A 115 1.71 -17.99 -5.85
C GLU A 115 1.02 -16.71 -6.34
N VAL A 116 -0.22 -16.83 -6.83
CA VAL A 116 -1.08 -15.70 -7.16
C VAL A 116 -2.21 -15.64 -6.13
N SER A 117 -2.34 -14.52 -5.44
CA SER A 117 -3.38 -14.27 -4.43
C SER A 117 -4.26 -13.10 -4.84
N LEU A 118 -5.57 -13.30 -4.82
CA LEU A 118 -6.60 -12.30 -5.09
C LEU A 118 -7.38 -12.07 -3.80
N VAL A 119 -7.36 -10.85 -3.28
CA VAL A 119 -7.95 -10.49 -1.99
C VAL A 119 -8.99 -9.37 -2.17
N ASP A 120 -10.20 -9.58 -1.65
CA ASP A 120 -11.22 -8.54 -1.47
C ASP A 120 -11.55 -8.38 0.01
N GLY A 121 -11.18 -7.23 0.57
CA GLY A 121 -11.56 -6.83 1.92
C GLY A 121 -12.83 -5.97 1.99
N GLY A 122 -13.62 -5.90 0.92
CA GLY A 122 -14.87 -5.12 0.89
C GLY A 122 -14.62 -3.63 1.11
N GLY A 123 -13.50 -3.12 0.60
CA GLY A 123 -13.08 -1.72 0.81
C GLY A 123 -12.91 -1.32 2.29
N SER A 124 -12.83 -2.28 3.21
CA SER A 124 -12.78 -2.03 4.65
C SER A 124 -11.49 -1.35 5.11
N VAL A 125 -11.48 -0.87 6.36
CA VAL A 125 -10.26 -0.34 7.01
C VAL A 125 -9.16 -1.41 7.10
N VAL A 126 -9.53 -2.68 7.20
CA VAL A 126 -8.58 -3.81 7.14
C VAL A 126 -7.89 -3.84 5.78
N MET A 127 -8.65 -3.65 4.69
CA MET A 127 -8.10 -3.57 3.33
C MET A 127 -7.10 -2.42 3.18
N MET A 128 -7.39 -1.27 3.78
CA MET A 128 -6.50 -0.10 3.76
C MET A 128 -5.19 -0.37 4.49
N GLY A 129 -5.23 -1.12 5.59
CA GLY A 129 -4.01 -1.56 6.28
C GLY A 129 -3.15 -2.49 5.41
N LEU A 130 -3.78 -3.45 4.72
CA LEU A 130 -3.07 -4.37 3.81
C LEU A 130 -2.51 -3.65 2.56
N ALA A 131 -3.17 -2.58 2.12
CA ALA A 131 -2.75 -1.75 0.98
C ALA A 131 -1.96 -0.50 1.39
N ALA A 132 -1.44 -0.42 2.62
CA ALA A 132 -0.82 0.83 3.12
C ALA A 132 0.37 1.28 2.27
N TRP A 133 1.11 0.35 1.68
CA TRP A 133 2.19 0.60 0.72
C TRP A 133 1.74 1.44 -0.48
N SER A 134 0.45 1.38 -0.88
CA SER A 134 -0.07 2.12 -2.05
C SER A 134 -0.20 3.63 -1.81
N MET A 135 -0.08 4.07 -0.56
CA MET A 135 -0.22 5.47 -0.13
C MET A 135 1.13 6.16 0.12
N ILE A 136 2.24 5.41 0.07
CA ILE A 136 3.58 5.93 0.31
C ILE A 136 4.45 5.75 -0.93
N GLU A 137 5.48 6.57 -1.05
CA GLU A 137 6.54 6.37 -2.02
C GLU A 137 7.64 5.57 -1.35
N VAL A 138 7.91 4.39 -1.89
CA VAL A 138 9.06 3.55 -1.54
C VAL A 138 9.98 3.53 -2.74
N ASP A 139 11.23 3.88 -2.54
CA ASP A 139 12.33 3.63 -3.46
C ASP A 139 13.54 3.24 -2.62
N LYS A 140 13.82 1.94 -2.58
CA LYS A 140 14.84 1.37 -1.70
C LYS A 140 15.63 0.34 -2.47
N GLU A 141 16.95 0.54 -2.50
CA GLU A 141 17.90 -0.42 -3.05
C GLU A 141 18.91 -0.84 -1.98
N THR A 142 19.28 -2.11 -2.02
CA THR A 142 20.31 -2.70 -1.18
C THR A 142 21.27 -3.49 -2.06
N LYS A 143 22.41 -3.91 -1.50
CA LYS A 143 23.33 -4.82 -2.20
C LYS A 143 22.65 -6.09 -2.75
N ASN A 144 21.60 -6.56 -2.09
CA ASN A 144 21.02 -7.87 -2.34
C ASN A 144 19.60 -7.80 -2.93
N GLY A 145 19.07 -6.62 -3.26
CA GLY A 145 17.68 -6.53 -3.69
C GLY A 145 17.11 -5.12 -3.57
N TYR A 146 15.81 -5.00 -3.84
CA TYR A 146 15.12 -3.71 -3.84
C TYR A 146 13.68 -3.84 -3.32
N GLU A 147 13.11 -2.70 -2.94
CA GLU A 147 11.70 -2.49 -2.70
C GLU A 147 11.29 -1.19 -3.37
N LYS A 148 10.19 -1.16 -4.11
CA LYS A 148 9.67 0.09 -4.69
C LYS A 148 8.17 0.09 -4.84
N THR A 149 7.60 1.28 -4.76
CA THR A 149 6.23 1.53 -5.20
C THR A 149 6.25 2.22 -6.56
N SER A 150 5.34 1.86 -7.45
CA SER A 150 5.22 2.50 -8.76
C SER A 150 3.78 2.44 -9.26
N THR A 151 3.61 2.46 -10.57
CA THR A 151 2.34 2.24 -11.26
C THR A 151 2.53 1.18 -12.32
N MET A 152 1.59 0.25 -12.41
CA MET A 152 1.46 -0.69 -13.52
C MET A 152 0.09 -0.49 -14.17
N GLY A 153 0.10 0.04 -15.40
CA GLY A 153 -1.12 0.61 -15.98
C GLY A 153 -1.64 1.74 -15.10
N GLU A 154 -2.92 1.70 -14.73
CA GLU A 154 -3.56 2.69 -13.85
C GLU A 154 -3.47 2.33 -12.36
N ASN A 155 -2.95 1.14 -12.03
CA ASN A 155 -2.95 0.61 -10.67
C ASN A 155 -1.65 0.94 -9.94
N LYS A 156 -1.76 1.29 -8.64
CA LYS A 156 -0.59 1.38 -7.76
C LYS A 156 0.03 0.01 -7.60
N SER A 157 1.36 -0.05 -7.72
CA SER A 157 2.13 -1.28 -7.56
C SER A 157 3.13 -1.18 -6.42
N TYR A 158 3.43 -2.33 -5.81
CA TYR A 158 4.58 -2.53 -4.94
C TYR A 158 5.37 -3.72 -5.45
N GLU A 159 6.68 -3.56 -5.57
CA GLU A 159 7.62 -4.60 -5.99
C GLU A 159 8.66 -4.78 -4.89
N LYS A 160 9.00 -6.03 -4.59
CA LYS A 160 10.12 -6.41 -3.74
C LYS A 160 10.85 -7.58 -4.37
N TYR A 161 12.17 -7.53 -4.38
CA TYR A 161 12.98 -8.63 -4.92
C TYR A 161 14.25 -8.83 -4.11
N ASP A 162 14.59 -10.10 -3.85
CA ASP A 162 15.83 -10.53 -3.22
C ASP A 162 16.64 -11.37 -4.23
N ASN A 163 17.83 -10.88 -4.57
CA ASN A 163 18.76 -11.51 -5.50
C ASN A 163 19.50 -12.71 -4.89
N THR A 164 19.55 -12.83 -3.56
CA THR A 164 20.23 -13.92 -2.86
C THR A 164 19.38 -15.18 -2.89
N ASP A 165 18.09 -15.01 -2.59
CA ASP A 165 17.13 -16.11 -2.51
C ASP A 165 16.37 -16.34 -3.84
N GLU A 166 16.66 -15.53 -4.87
CA GLU A 166 15.94 -15.47 -6.14
C GLU A 166 14.42 -15.47 -5.92
N SER A 167 13.97 -14.59 -5.03
CA SER A 167 12.57 -14.53 -4.63
C SER A 167 12.04 -13.11 -4.72
N GLY A 168 10.76 -13.02 -5.07
CA GLY A 168 10.15 -11.72 -5.34
C GLY A 168 8.67 -11.69 -5.05
N GLU A 169 8.17 -10.47 -4.94
CA GLU A 169 6.77 -10.13 -4.76
C GLU A 169 6.43 -8.93 -5.62
N ILE A 170 5.30 -9.00 -6.33
CA ILE A 170 4.64 -7.83 -6.90
C ILE A 170 3.18 -7.81 -6.46
N ALA A 171 2.71 -6.65 -6.00
CA ALA A 171 1.33 -6.43 -5.60
C ALA A 171 0.72 -5.25 -6.38
N LEU A 172 -0.55 -5.37 -6.78
CA LEU A 172 -1.37 -4.29 -7.35
C LEU A 172 -2.60 -4.02 -6.50
N LEU A 173 -2.92 -2.75 -6.32
CA LEU A 173 -4.22 -2.30 -5.81
C LEU A 173 -5.14 -1.98 -6.99
N VAL A 174 -6.05 -2.90 -7.29
CA VAL A 174 -6.96 -2.84 -8.44
C VAL A 174 -8.31 -2.27 -8.03
N ASN A 175 -8.80 -1.30 -8.81
CA ASN A 175 -10.05 -0.58 -8.57
C ASN A 175 -10.21 -0.12 -7.11
N LYS A 176 -9.09 0.26 -6.47
CA LYS A 176 -9.08 0.76 -5.09
C LYS A 176 -9.66 -0.23 -4.04
N ARG A 177 -9.89 -1.50 -4.41
CA ARG A 177 -10.66 -2.48 -3.62
C ARG A 177 -9.97 -3.83 -3.51
N PHE A 178 -9.39 -4.32 -4.61
CA PHE A 178 -8.79 -5.64 -4.67
C PHE A 178 -7.28 -5.54 -4.57
N ILE A 179 -6.65 -6.45 -3.83
CA ILE A 179 -5.20 -6.66 -3.92
C ILE A 179 -4.96 -7.91 -4.74
N VAL A 180 -4.12 -7.77 -5.77
CA VAL A 180 -3.53 -8.90 -6.50
C VAL A 180 -2.08 -8.97 -6.08
N THR A 181 -1.66 -10.08 -5.50
CA THR A 181 -0.26 -10.32 -5.12
C THR A 181 0.27 -11.53 -5.86
N VAL A 182 1.44 -11.40 -6.47
CA VAL A 182 2.18 -12.49 -7.08
C VAL A 182 3.51 -12.63 -6.38
N LYS A 183 3.75 -13.77 -5.75
CA LYS A 183 5.02 -14.12 -5.11
C LYS A 183 5.67 -15.24 -5.89
N GLY A 184 7.00 -15.28 -5.92
CA GLY A 184 7.68 -16.42 -6.51
C GLY A 184 9.08 -16.66 -5.97
N LYS A 185 9.58 -17.86 -6.26
CA LYS A 185 10.93 -18.33 -5.95
C LYS A 185 11.52 -19.00 -7.19
N GLY A 186 12.81 -18.77 -7.43
CA GLY A 186 13.52 -19.23 -8.62
C GLY A 186 13.07 -18.54 -9.90
N VAL A 187 12.40 -17.38 -9.79
CA VAL A 187 11.82 -16.66 -10.95
C VAL A 187 12.15 -15.18 -10.90
N SER A 188 12.40 -14.59 -12.07
CA SER A 188 12.71 -13.15 -12.19
C SER A 188 11.48 -12.28 -11.89
N MET A 189 11.72 -11.00 -11.54
CA MET A 189 10.62 -10.03 -11.42
C MET A 189 9.80 -9.92 -12.72
N ASP A 190 10.44 -9.99 -13.90
CA ASP A 190 9.71 -9.91 -15.17
C ASP A 190 8.72 -11.08 -15.32
N LYS A 191 9.12 -12.29 -14.93
CA LYS A 191 8.23 -13.46 -14.87
C LYS A 191 7.07 -13.26 -13.90
N LEU A 192 7.31 -12.65 -12.73
CA LEU A 192 6.22 -12.28 -11.80
C LEU A 192 5.25 -11.26 -12.41
N LYS A 193 5.75 -10.30 -13.20
CA LYS A 193 4.92 -9.30 -13.90
C LYS A 193 4.09 -9.95 -15.00
N GLU A 194 4.64 -10.89 -15.76
CA GLU A 194 3.88 -11.65 -16.77
C GLU A 194 2.83 -12.54 -16.11
N ALA A 195 3.16 -13.21 -15.00
CA ALA A 195 2.19 -13.97 -14.22
C ALA A 195 1.04 -13.09 -13.69
N LEU A 196 1.34 -11.87 -13.28
CA LEU A 196 0.32 -10.90 -12.86
C LEU A 196 -0.59 -10.48 -14.03
N LYS A 197 -0.02 -10.21 -15.21
CA LYS A 197 -0.78 -9.84 -16.43
C LYS A 197 -1.67 -10.96 -16.94
N ALA A 198 -1.39 -12.21 -16.58
CA ALA A 198 -2.24 -13.36 -16.91
C ALA A 198 -3.57 -13.36 -16.14
N VAL A 199 -3.68 -12.60 -15.04
CA VAL A 199 -4.95 -12.37 -14.35
C VAL A 199 -5.77 -11.32 -15.12
N ASP A 200 -7.05 -11.62 -15.36
CA ASP A 200 -7.99 -10.68 -15.99
C ASP A 200 -8.35 -9.54 -15.00
N LEU A 201 -7.51 -8.50 -14.97
CA LEU A 201 -7.63 -7.37 -14.06
C LEU A 201 -8.89 -6.53 -14.34
N ASP A 202 -9.34 -6.47 -15.58
CA ASP A 202 -10.55 -5.73 -15.96
C ASP A 202 -11.80 -6.44 -15.42
N LYS A 203 -11.86 -7.77 -15.56
CA LYS A 203 -12.93 -8.57 -14.98
C LYS A 203 -12.89 -8.53 -13.46
N LEU A 204 -11.70 -8.55 -12.85
CA LEU A 204 -11.55 -8.36 -11.39
C LEU A 204 -12.11 -7.00 -10.95
N ALA A 205 -11.73 -5.92 -11.62
CA ALA A 205 -12.18 -4.56 -11.32
C ALA A 205 -13.71 -4.40 -11.41
N ALA A 206 -14.36 -5.18 -12.28
CA ALA A 206 -15.80 -5.15 -12.49
C ALA A 206 -16.62 -5.95 -11.44
N LEU A 207 -15.99 -6.75 -10.57
CA LEU A 207 -16.69 -7.51 -9.54
C LEU A 207 -17.27 -6.59 -8.46
N LYS A 208 -18.44 -6.96 -7.91
CA LYS A 208 -19.19 -6.20 -6.91
C LYS A 208 -19.36 -6.96 -5.62
#